data_AF-A0A957QNN7-F1
#
_entry.id   AF-A0A957QNN7-F1
#
_cell.length_a   1.000
_cell.length_b   1.000
_cell.length_c   1.000
_cell.angle_alpha   90.00
_cell.angle_beta   90.00
_cell.angle_gamma   90.00
#
_symmetry.space_group_name_H-M   'P 1'
#
loop_
_entity.id
_entity.type
_entity.pdbx_description
1 polymer ?
#
loop_
_entity_poly.entity_id
_entity_poly.type
_entity_poly.pdbx_seq_one_letter_code
_entity_poly.pdbx_strand_id
1 'polypeptide(L)'
;MKHLLQQVFQSGKFVTGFVIFVGILLIVIIYPLFVPNPPLEIIGQGTFFEPGIYVNVYDSLSSPTYTLNLDEAAARRIASKLGDDDRVAIQEWLVGAGMSEAEIDITNTEQLLDQWFSNFDPSVRLPGMTNADRNY
;
A
#
# COMPACT_ATOMS: atom_id res chain seq x y z
N MET A 1 2.54 -53.42 -6.27
CA MET A 1 1.75 -52.34 -5.62
C MET A 1 0.38 -52.09 -6.26
N LYS A 2 0.15 -52.42 -7.54
CA LYS A 2 -1.16 -52.25 -8.22
C LYS A 2 -2.33 -52.91 -7.48
N HIS A 3 -2.16 -54.13 -6.98
CA HIS A 3 -3.20 -54.85 -6.22
C HIS A 3 -3.51 -54.20 -4.86
N LEU A 4 -2.50 -53.68 -4.17
CA LEU A 4 -2.67 -52.94 -2.92
C LEU A 4 -3.49 -51.66 -3.13
N LEU A 5 -3.18 -50.90 -4.17
CA LEU A 5 -3.95 -49.70 -4.52
C LEU A 5 -5.41 -50.05 -4.83
N GLN A 6 -5.66 -51.07 -5.66
CA GLN A 6 -7.02 -51.52 -5.97
C GLN A 6 -7.80 -51.97 -4.73
N GLN A 7 -7.15 -52.64 -3.78
CA GLN A 7 -7.77 -53.14 -2.55
C GLN A 7 -8.17 -52.00 -1.60
N VAL A 8 -7.38 -50.91 -1.55
CA VAL A 8 -7.70 -49.73 -0.74
C VAL A 8 -8.94 -48.99 -1.29
N PHE A 9 -9.09 -48.89 -2.61
CA PHE A 9 -10.26 -48.27 -3.25
C PHE A 9 -11.53 -49.14 -3.23
N GLN A 10 -11.47 -50.39 -2.74
CA GLN A 10 -12.67 -51.21 -2.51
C GLN A 10 -13.35 -50.92 -1.17
N SER A 11 -12.64 -50.26 -0.23
CA SER A 11 -13.23 -49.85 1.04
C SER A 11 -14.10 -48.60 0.84
N GLY A 12 -15.41 -48.74 0.98
CA GLY A 12 -16.35 -47.61 0.85
C GLY A 12 -16.02 -46.43 1.78
N LYS A 13 -15.51 -46.70 2.99
CA LYS A 13 -15.08 -45.65 3.94
C LYS A 13 -13.89 -44.85 3.39
N PHE A 14 -12.93 -45.54 2.76
CA PHE A 14 -11.78 -44.89 2.14
C PHE A 14 -12.20 -44.06 0.93
N VAL A 15 -13.04 -44.61 0.05
CA VAL A 15 -13.53 -43.89 -1.14
C VAL A 15 -14.28 -42.62 -0.75
N THR A 16 -15.16 -42.68 0.25
CA THR A 16 -15.86 -41.49 0.74
C THR A 16 -14.90 -40.41 1.23
N GLY A 17 -13.91 -40.77 2.06
CA GLY A 17 -12.90 -39.83 2.53
C GLY A 17 -12.05 -39.25 1.39
N PHE A 18 -11.68 -40.08 0.43
CA PHE A 18 -10.93 -39.67 -0.75
C PHE A 18 -11.72 -38.68 -1.62
N VAL A 19 -13.02 -38.90 -1.82
CA VAL A 19 -13.89 -37.98 -2.57
C VAL A 19 -14.01 -36.63 -1.86
N ILE A 20 -14.18 -36.62 -0.54
CA ILE A 20 -14.20 -35.37 0.24
C ILE A 20 -12.88 -34.62 0.08
N PHE A 21 -11.75 -35.33 0.22
CA PHE A 21 -10.42 -34.75 0.07
C PHE A 21 -10.20 -34.14 -1.33
N VAL A 22 -10.52 -34.90 -2.38
CA VAL A 22 -10.42 -34.40 -3.77
C VAL A 22 -11.36 -33.22 -3.99
N GLY A 23 -12.56 -33.24 -3.42
CA GLY A 23 -13.50 -32.13 -3.47
C GLY A 23 -12.93 -30.86 -2.86
N ILE A 24 -12.31 -30.95 -1.67
CA ILE A 24 -11.64 -29.82 -1.03
C ILE A 24 -10.48 -29.31 -1.90
N LEU A 25 -9.66 -30.19 -2.44
CA LEU A 25 -8.55 -29.80 -3.34
C LEU A 25 -9.05 -29.08 -4.59
N LEU A 26 -10.11 -29.59 -5.21
CA LEU A 26 -10.71 -28.96 -6.39
C LEU A 26 -11.25 -27.58 -6.05
N ILE A 27 -11.91 -27.40 -4.91
CA ILE A 27 -12.37 -26.08 -4.46
C ILE A 27 -11.18 -25.13 -4.30
N VAL A 28 -10.11 -25.55 -3.62
CA VAL A 28 -8.91 -24.72 -3.41
C VAL A 28 -8.24 -24.32 -4.72
N ILE A 29 -8.26 -25.18 -5.75
CA ILE A 29 -7.66 -24.89 -7.06
C ILE A 29 -8.59 -24.06 -7.96
N ILE A 30 -9.89 -24.37 -7.97
CA ILE A 30 -10.85 -23.78 -8.91
C ILE A 30 -11.39 -22.45 -8.41
N TYR A 31 -11.63 -22.30 -7.10
CA TYR A 31 -12.21 -21.08 -6.53
C TYR A 31 -11.39 -19.81 -6.85
N PRO A 32 -10.04 -19.81 -6.71
CA PRO A 32 -9.23 -18.64 -7.05
C PRO A 32 -9.25 -18.25 -8.53
N LEU A 33 -9.63 -19.15 -9.44
CA LEU A 33 -9.76 -18.84 -10.87
C LEU A 33 -10.97 -17.93 -11.16
N PHE A 34 -12.00 -18.00 -10.34
CA PHE A 34 -13.20 -17.17 -10.46
C PHE A 34 -13.18 -15.97 -9.51
N VAL A 35 -12.52 -16.11 -8.36
CA VAL A 35 -12.33 -15.04 -7.37
C VAL A 35 -10.83 -14.80 -7.20
N PRO A 36 -10.21 -14.00 -8.08
CA PRO A 36 -8.75 -13.81 -8.09
C PRO A 36 -8.26 -12.90 -6.97
N ASN A 37 -9.16 -12.16 -6.32
CA ASN A 37 -8.79 -11.20 -5.28
C ASN A 37 -8.15 -11.93 -4.09
N PRO A 38 -6.95 -11.51 -3.63
CA PRO A 38 -6.30 -12.09 -2.47
C PRO A 38 -7.24 -12.02 -1.24
N PRO A 39 -7.55 -13.14 -0.57
CA PRO A 39 -8.47 -13.13 0.57
C PRO A 39 -7.95 -12.29 1.75
N LEU A 40 -6.62 -12.09 1.82
CA LEU A 40 -5.98 -11.27 2.84
C LEU A 40 -6.04 -9.77 2.55
N GLU A 41 -6.38 -9.36 1.33
CA GLU A 41 -6.44 -7.94 0.96
C GLU A 41 -7.53 -7.18 1.73
N ILE A 42 -8.58 -7.89 2.15
CA ILE A 42 -9.70 -7.34 2.92
C ILE A 42 -9.26 -6.92 4.34
N ILE A 43 -8.13 -7.44 4.84
CA ILE A 43 -7.62 -7.11 6.18
C ILE A 43 -7.11 -5.66 6.18
N GLY A 44 -7.69 -4.82 7.04
CA GLY A 44 -7.30 -3.42 7.19
C GLY A 44 -7.98 -2.46 6.20
N GLN A 45 -8.96 -2.92 5.42
CA GLN A 45 -9.76 -2.09 4.50
C GLN A 45 -11.04 -1.50 5.12
N GLY A 46 -11.28 -1.71 6.41
CA GLY A 46 -12.46 -1.13 7.08
C GLY A 46 -13.60 -2.11 7.38
N THR A 47 -13.64 -3.25 6.71
CA THR A 47 -14.74 -4.23 6.76
C THR A 47 -14.72 -5.14 8.00
N PHE A 48 -13.58 -5.25 8.67
CA PHE A 48 -13.40 -6.04 9.91
C PHE A 48 -13.35 -5.18 11.18
N PHE A 49 -13.49 -3.86 11.08
CA PHE A 49 -13.62 -3.03 12.27
C PHE A 49 -15.05 -3.09 12.79
N GLU A 50 -15.20 -3.12 14.11
CA GLU A 50 -16.51 -3.18 14.75
C GLU A 50 -17.37 -1.98 14.28
N PRO A 51 -18.63 -2.21 13.85
CA PRO A 51 -19.48 -1.13 13.38
C PRO A 51 -19.76 -0.16 14.54
N GLY A 52 -19.34 1.09 14.37
CA GLY A 52 -19.65 2.16 15.31
C GLY A 52 -21.14 2.48 15.28
N ILE A 53 -21.84 2.22 16.38
CA ILE A 53 -23.31 2.38 16.44
C ILE A 53 -23.70 3.85 16.61
N TYR A 54 -22.81 4.70 17.14
CA TYR A 54 -22.96 6.16 17.22
C TYR A 54 -21.58 6.83 17.20
N VAL A 55 -21.40 7.84 16.35
CA VAL A 55 -20.14 8.62 16.26
C VAL A 55 -20.41 10.01 16.83
N ASN A 56 -19.88 10.31 18.01
CA ASN A 56 -19.85 11.65 18.57
C ASN A 56 -18.43 12.22 18.42
N VAL A 57 -18.32 13.50 18.04
CA VAL A 57 -17.03 14.19 17.92
C VAL A 57 -16.24 14.11 19.23
N TYR A 58 -16.92 14.21 20.39
CA TYR A 58 -16.26 14.11 21.69
C TYR A 58 -15.72 12.71 22.00
N ASP A 59 -16.45 11.66 21.60
CA ASP A 59 -16.00 10.28 21.80
C ASP A 59 -14.84 9.92 20.86
N SER A 60 -14.75 10.59 19.69
CA SER A 60 -13.67 10.38 18.74
C SER A 60 -12.29 10.85 19.24
N LEU A 61 -12.24 11.75 20.22
CA LEU A 61 -10.99 12.30 20.76
C LEU A 61 -10.18 11.28 21.56
N SER A 62 -10.84 10.31 22.20
CA SER A 62 -10.21 9.23 22.96
C SER A 62 -10.28 7.87 22.28
N SER A 63 -10.81 7.82 21.06
CA SER A 63 -11.01 6.58 20.32
C SER A 63 -9.69 6.05 19.75
N PRO A 64 -9.49 4.72 19.67
CA PRO A 64 -8.35 4.15 18.99
C PRO A 64 -8.34 4.58 17.52
N THR A 65 -7.19 5.06 17.04
CA THR A 65 -7.00 5.42 15.63
C THR A 65 -6.65 4.18 14.81
N TYR A 66 -7.38 3.95 13.73
CA TYR A 66 -7.09 2.90 12.76
C TYR A 66 -6.62 3.50 11.44
N THR A 67 -5.51 2.98 10.90
CA THR A 67 -5.07 3.33 9.55
C THR A 67 -5.75 2.41 8.56
N LEU A 68 -6.54 2.99 7.65
CA LEU A 68 -7.11 2.25 6.53
C LEU A 68 -6.07 2.07 5.43
N ASN A 69 -5.87 0.81 5.03
CA ASN A 69 -5.06 0.42 3.89
C ASN A 69 -5.93 0.50 2.63
N LEU A 70 -6.21 1.72 2.19
CA LEU A 70 -6.91 1.95 0.94
C LEU A 70 -5.89 2.02 -0.19
N ASP A 71 -6.31 1.56 -1.37
CA ASP A 71 -5.48 1.66 -2.56
C ASP A 71 -5.09 3.12 -2.83
N GLU A 72 -3.84 3.32 -3.26
CA GLU A 72 -3.20 4.63 -3.48
C GLU A 72 -3.23 5.61 -2.29
N ALA A 73 -3.69 5.24 -1.09
CA ALA A 73 -3.87 6.20 -0.01
C ALA A 73 -2.58 6.87 0.43
N ALA A 74 -1.44 6.17 0.36
CA ALA A 74 -0.14 6.76 0.61
C ALA A 74 0.17 7.86 -0.43
N ALA A 75 0.02 7.56 -1.72
CA ALA A 75 0.23 8.53 -2.80
C ALA A 75 -0.72 9.74 -2.68
N ARG A 76 -2.00 9.51 -2.38
CA ARG A 76 -3.00 10.58 -2.18
C ARG A 76 -2.69 11.45 -0.98
N ARG A 77 -2.20 10.87 0.13
CA ARG A 77 -1.75 11.65 1.31
C ARG A 77 -0.57 12.54 0.95
N ILE A 78 0.42 12.01 0.24
CA ILE A 78 1.58 12.79 -0.22
C ILE A 78 1.12 13.89 -1.18
N ALA A 79 0.30 13.57 -2.19
CA ALA A 79 -0.24 14.56 -3.14
C ALA A 79 -1.07 15.67 -2.44
N SER A 80 -1.78 15.34 -1.36
CA SER A 80 -2.53 16.33 -0.57
C SER A 80 -1.65 17.29 0.24
N LYS A 81 -0.36 16.95 0.42
CA LYS A 81 0.61 17.72 1.20
C LYS A 81 1.73 18.32 0.36
N LEU A 82 1.99 17.77 -0.81
CA LEU A 82 3.00 18.18 -1.77
C LEU A 82 2.28 18.59 -3.07
N GLY A 83 1.86 19.85 -3.10
CA GLY A 83 1.19 20.45 -4.25
C GLY A 83 2.15 20.75 -5.39
N ASP A 84 1.62 21.27 -6.50
CA ASP A 84 2.42 21.62 -7.67
C ASP A 84 3.44 22.73 -7.36
N ASP A 85 3.04 23.73 -6.59
CA ASP A 85 3.92 24.82 -6.16
C ASP A 85 5.09 24.31 -5.30
N ASP A 86 4.83 23.35 -4.40
CA ASP A 86 5.88 22.75 -3.56
C ASP A 86 6.89 21.96 -4.40
N ARG A 87 6.43 21.28 -5.46
CA ARG A 87 7.29 20.54 -6.38
C ARG A 87 8.20 21.46 -7.18
N VAL A 88 7.66 22.60 -7.63
CA VAL A 88 8.44 23.63 -8.31
C VAL A 88 9.47 24.23 -7.35
N ALA A 89 9.09 24.54 -6.11
CA ALA A 89 10.03 25.06 -5.11
C ALA A 89 11.18 24.08 -4.82
N ILE A 90 10.89 22.77 -4.72
CA ILE A 90 11.90 21.71 -4.59
C ILE A 90 12.83 21.71 -5.81
N GLN A 91 12.28 21.77 -7.02
CA GLN A 91 13.07 21.79 -8.25
C GLN A 91 14.00 23.01 -8.29
N GLU A 92 13.48 24.21 -8.01
CA GLU A 92 14.26 25.45 -7.99
C GLU A 92 15.42 25.38 -6.99
N TRP A 93 15.17 24.82 -5.80
CA TRP A 93 16.21 24.64 -4.79
C TRP A 93 17.27 23.62 -5.24
N LEU A 94 16.86 22.48 -5.82
CA LEU A 94 17.79 21.46 -6.33
C LEU A 94 18.67 21.99 -7.47
N VAL A 95 18.09 22.77 -8.39
CA VAL A 95 18.84 23.45 -9.46
C VAL A 95 19.83 24.46 -8.86
N GLY A 96 19.38 25.26 -7.88
CA GLY A 96 20.25 26.19 -7.17
C GLY A 96 21.40 25.50 -6.43
N ALA A 97 21.18 24.30 -5.91
CA ALA A 97 22.19 23.48 -5.25
C ALA A 97 23.20 22.83 -6.22
N GLY A 98 22.98 22.98 -7.55
CA GLY A 98 23.91 22.54 -8.59
C GLY A 98 23.48 21.28 -9.35
N MET A 99 22.26 20.79 -9.14
CA MET A 99 21.69 19.69 -9.92
C MET A 99 21.23 20.19 -11.29
N SER A 100 21.36 19.35 -12.33
CA SER A 100 20.85 19.69 -13.66
C SER A 100 19.32 19.62 -13.67
N GLU A 101 18.65 20.63 -14.23
CA GLU A 101 17.19 20.64 -14.39
C GLU A 101 16.69 19.42 -15.17
N ALA A 102 17.48 18.91 -16.11
CA ALA A 102 17.15 17.74 -16.91
C ALA A 102 17.16 16.41 -16.12
N GLU A 103 17.75 16.40 -14.92
CA GLU A 103 17.81 15.23 -14.03
C GLU A 103 16.65 15.22 -13.00
N ILE A 104 15.89 16.31 -12.92
CA ILE A 104 14.80 16.48 -11.96
C ILE A 104 13.48 16.22 -12.67
N ASP A 105 12.74 15.22 -12.20
CA ASP A 105 11.39 14.93 -12.67
C ASP A 105 10.36 15.28 -11.59
N ILE A 106 9.67 16.41 -11.77
CA ILE A 106 8.63 16.88 -10.84
C ILE A 106 7.36 16.02 -10.86
N THR A 107 7.16 15.23 -11.92
CA THR A 107 6.00 14.35 -12.06
C THR A 107 6.20 13.04 -11.30
N ASN A 108 7.45 12.62 -11.13
CA ASN A 108 7.82 11.46 -10.32
C ASN A 108 8.06 11.85 -8.85
N THR A 109 7.00 11.76 -8.04
CA THR A 109 7.03 12.15 -6.61
C THR A 109 8.07 11.38 -5.80
N GLU A 110 8.23 10.07 -6.03
CA GLU A 110 9.15 9.23 -5.27
C GLU A 110 10.60 9.67 -5.54
N GLN A 111 10.95 9.77 -6.82
CA GLN A 111 12.27 10.22 -7.24
C GLN A 111 12.57 11.65 -6.78
N LEU A 112 11.60 12.57 -6.88
CA LEU A 112 11.76 13.96 -6.45
C LEU A 112 12.04 14.05 -4.94
N LEU A 113 11.32 13.28 -4.12
CA LEU A 113 11.53 13.25 -2.68
C LEU A 113 12.87 12.60 -2.31
N ASP A 114 13.28 11.53 -2.99
CA ASP A 114 14.59 10.90 -2.76
C ASP A 114 15.74 11.85 -3.12
N GLN A 115 15.62 12.57 -4.24
CA GLN A 115 16.57 13.61 -4.65
C GLN A 115 16.59 14.75 -3.63
N TRP A 116 15.43 15.19 -3.15
CA TRP A 116 15.31 16.20 -2.10
C TRP A 116 16.02 15.76 -0.81
N PHE A 117 15.66 14.61 -0.24
CA PHE A 117 16.24 14.15 1.04
C PHE A 117 17.73 13.84 0.96
N SER A 118 18.24 13.47 -0.21
CA SER A 118 19.67 13.17 -0.40
C SER A 118 20.52 14.44 -0.55
N ASN A 119 19.95 15.53 -1.05
CA ASN A 119 20.71 16.74 -1.41
C ASN A 119 20.37 17.95 -0.54
N PHE A 120 19.22 17.96 0.13
CA PHE A 120 18.77 19.08 0.94
C PHE A 120 19.68 19.33 2.13
N ASP A 121 20.26 20.53 2.19
CA ASP A 121 21.04 21.01 3.33
C ASP A 121 20.47 22.37 3.79
N PRO A 122 19.90 22.44 5.01
CA PRO A 122 19.30 23.66 5.54
C PRO A 122 20.32 24.78 5.83
N SER A 123 21.62 24.48 5.83
CA SER A 123 22.69 25.46 6.04
C SER A 123 23.10 26.20 4.76
N VAL A 124 22.76 25.65 3.59
CA VAL A 124 23.09 26.22 2.28
C VAL A 124 22.24 27.47 2.01
N ARG A 125 22.89 28.52 1.53
CA ARG A 125 22.25 29.79 1.17
C ARG A 125 22.33 29.99 -0.33
N LEU A 126 21.21 29.75 -1.00
CA LEU A 126 21.09 29.98 -2.43
C LEU A 126 20.91 31.49 -2.73
N PRO A 127 21.66 32.05 -3.68
CA PRO A 127 21.51 33.45 -4.07
C PRO A 127 20.12 33.69 -4.68
N GLY A 128 19.36 34.63 -4.12
CA GLY A 128 17.99 34.94 -4.56
C GLY A 128 16.88 34.35 -3.68
N MET A 129 17.21 33.43 -2.77
CA MET A 129 16.23 32.82 -1.85
C MET A 129 15.91 33.74 -0.67
N THR A 130 14.62 33.93 -0.36
CA THR A 130 14.21 34.73 0.79
C THR A 130 14.32 33.94 2.10
N ASN A 131 14.30 34.63 3.24
CA ASN A 131 14.24 33.95 4.53
C ASN A 131 12.93 33.16 4.74
N ALA A 132 11.85 33.53 4.04
CA ALA A 132 10.58 32.80 4.08
C ALA A 132 10.72 31.45 3.37
N ASP A 133 11.33 31.44 2.17
CA ASP A 133 11.56 30.23 1.37
C ASP A 133 12.47 29.23 2.07
N ARG A 134 13.42 29.70 2.89
CA ARG A 134 14.32 28.84 3.68
C ARG A 134 13.64 28.19 4.88
N ASN A 135 12.70 28.90 5.52
CA ASN A 135 12.10 28.46 6.78
C ASN A 135 10.75 27.74 6.57
N TYR A 136 10.43 27.38 5.33
CA TYR A 136 9.22 26.67 4.95
C TYR A 136 9.19 25.24 5.50
#